data_AF-A0A653G212-F1
#
_entry.id   AF-A0A653G212-F1
#
_cell.length_a   1.000
_cell.length_b   1.000
_cell.length_c   1.000
_cell.angle_alpha   90.00
_cell.angle_beta   90.00
_cell.angle_gamma   90.00
#
_symmetry.space_group_name_H-M   'P 1'
#
loop_
_entity.id
_entity.type
_entity.pdbx_description
1 polymer ?
#
loop_
_entity_poly.entity_id
_entity_poly.type
_entity_poly.pdbx_seq_one_letter_code
_entity_poly.pdbx_strand_id
1 'polypeptide(L)'
;MNLESTRLSLHQRLHAVADERHKVSINGIKTMVKSLGAPQIPDLSFIESPEYHPYRSLYRRSNSVLTRLGINFENETVNRKVGIGTIWIKAIDNLIDQGNFESADKAVARFQNPQVNYDEQTAKEPIHFFTEAVKQLVELDRYDLVISKFVKVYQFVRNSHEKSFSSLSNFLKYREEEVMLVTDAGYTGIETNLKDGQKFKEFLLAANFFGTYFDTLLDVKEDVANNLYPEPNKSEIKDLQLRLLKSTLVLLKFPSVYPEYLQSLYRNLMHIV
;
A
#
# COMPACT_ATOMS: atom_id res chain seq x y z
N MET A 1 -23.01 2.75 -37.22
CA MET A 1 -22.93 2.27 -35.83
C MET A 1 -21.49 1.89 -35.56
N ASN A 2 -20.77 2.73 -34.81
CA ASN A 2 -19.34 2.60 -34.59
C ASN A 2 -19.11 1.71 -33.35
N LEU A 3 -18.53 0.53 -33.53
CA LEU A 3 -18.24 -0.47 -32.49
C LEU A 3 -16.91 -0.17 -31.77
N GLU A 4 -16.69 1.08 -31.40
CA GLU A 4 -15.56 1.53 -30.55
C GLU A 4 -16.05 1.78 -29.11
N SER A 5 -16.71 0.79 -28.52
CA SER A 5 -17.01 0.79 -27.08
C SER A 5 -15.93 0.00 -26.32
N THR A 6 -14.94 0.75 -25.82
CA THR A 6 -14.29 0.57 -24.51
C THR A 6 -13.94 -0.86 -24.08
N ARG A 7 -12.80 -1.39 -24.55
CA ARG A 7 -12.12 -2.49 -23.86
C ARG A 7 -11.21 -1.92 -22.77
N LEU A 8 -11.71 -1.87 -21.53
CA LEU A 8 -10.87 -1.63 -20.33
C LEU A 8 -9.78 -2.72 -20.24
N SER A 9 -8.55 -2.34 -19.87
CA SER A 9 -7.40 -3.24 -19.67
C SER A 9 -7.65 -4.22 -18.51
N LEU A 10 -6.84 -5.29 -18.39
CA LEU A 10 -6.97 -6.27 -17.31
C LEU A 10 -6.64 -5.65 -15.95
N HIS A 11 -5.62 -4.77 -15.89
CA HIS A 11 -5.36 -3.94 -14.73
C HIS A 11 -6.51 -2.97 -14.50
N GLN A 12 -7.09 -2.31 -15.51
CA GLN A 12 -8.31 -1.51 -15.35
C GLN A 12 -9.56 -2.34 -15.03
N ARG A 13 -9.56 -3.67 -15.18
CA ARG A 13 -10.66 -4.56 -14.76
C ARG A 13 -10.41 -5.15 -13.38
N LEU A 14 -9.17 -5.39 -12.99
CA LEU A 14 -8.78 -5.79 -11.63
C LEU A 14 -8.77 -4.59 -10.70
N HIS A 15 -8.33 -3.42 -11.17
CA HIS A 15 -8.65 -2.10 -10.64
C HIS A 15 -10.12 -1.80 -10.82
N ALA A 16 -10.85 -1.94 -11.92
CA ALA A 16 -12.30 -1.66 -11.88
C ALA A 16 -13.07 -2.63 -10.98
N VAL A 17 -12.65 -3.87 -10.76
CA VAL A 17 -13.30 -4.80 -9.80
C VAL A 17 -12.77 -4.57 -8.37
N ALA A 18 -11.53 -4.10 -8.22
CA ALA A 18 -11.01 -3.52 -6.98
C ALA A 18 -11.68 -2.15 -6.77
N ASP A 19 -11.37 -1.06 -7.45
CA ASP A 19 -12.08 0.23 -7.57
C ASP A 19 -13.62 0.20 -7.62
N GLU A 20 -14.36 -0.75 -8.20
CA GLU A 20 -15.83 -0.79 -7.98
C GLU A 20 -16.18 -1.26 -6.57
N ARG A 21 -15.29 -2.03 -5.94
CA ARG A 21 -15.31 -2.39 -4.52
C ARG A 21 -14.47 -1.45 -3.62
N HIS A 22 -13.59 -0.62 -4.18
CA HIS A 22 -12.51 0.17 -3.52
C HIS A 22 -12.63 1.68 -3.80
N LYS A 23 -13.57 2.10 -4.68
CA LYS A 23 -14.17 3.44 -4.67
C LYS A 23 -14.93 3.54 -3.37
N VAL A 24 -14.18 3.82 -2.32
CA VAL A 24 -14.72 4.66 -1.28
C VAL A 24 -15.05 5.94 -2.00
N SER A 25 -16.34 6.11 -2.24
CA SER A 25 -16.87 7.37 -2.69
C SER A 25 -16.27 8.42 -1.77
N ILE A 26 -15.56 9.41 -2.32
CA ILE A 26 -15.14 10.58 -1.57
C ILE A 26 -16.35 11.16 -0.80
N ASN A 27 -17.59 10.95 -1.30
CA ASN A 27 -18.81 11.30 -0.61
C ASN A 27 -19.10 10.42 0.62
N GLY A 28 -18.72 9.14 0.63
CA GLY A 28 -18.76 8.27 1.81
C GLY A 28 -17.85 8.78 2.94
N ILE A 29 -16.58 9.09 2.64
CA ILE A 29 -15.68 9.66 3.65
C ILE A 29 -16.14 11.05 4.08
N LYS A 30 -16.59 11.90 3.15
CA LYS A 30 -17.15 13.21 3.50
C LYS A 30 -18.40 13.11 4.37
N THR A 31 -19.27 12.12 4.13
CA THR A 31 -20.45 11.87 4.96
C THR A 31 -20.06 11.38 6.35
N MET A 32 -19.05 10.52 6.44
CA MET A 32 -18.51 10.03 7.70
C MET A 32 -17.80 11.12 8.51
N VAL A 33 -16.93 11.91 7.87
CA VAL A 33 -16.27 13.06 8.50
C VAL A 33 -17.30 14.06 9.05
N LYS A 34 -18.42 14.25 8.33
CA LYS A 34 -19.57 15.01 8.82
C LYS A 34 -20.29 14.32 9.99
N SER A 35 -20.45 12.99 9.98
CA SER A 35 -21.15 12.25 11.06
C SER A 35 -20.31 12.07 12.32
N LEU A 36 -18.98 12.01 12.21
CA LEU A 36 -18.04 11.94 13.33
C LEU A 36 -17.89 13.28 14.05
N GLY A 37 -18.41 14.37 13.47
CA GLY A 37 -18.47 15.67 14.14
C GLY A 37 -17.10 16.30 14.39
N ALA A 38 -16.29 16.50 13.34
CA ALA A 38 -15.14 17.40 13.43
C ALA A 38 -15.60 18.73 14.09
N PRO A 39 -14.93 19.20 15.16
CA PRO A 39 -13.53 18.97 15.52
C PRO A 39 -13.27 17.93 16.65
N GLN A 40 -14.09 16.88 16.78
CA GLN A 40 -13.85 15.85 17.80
C GLN A 40 -12.81 14.81 17.35
N ILE A 41 -11.99 14.35 18.29
CA ILE A 41 -11.06 13.23 18.10
C ILE A 41 -11.91 11.96 17.85
N PRO A 42 -11.79 11.30 16.69
CA PRO A 42 -12.62 10.16 16.35
C PRO A 42 -12.20 8.90 17.11
N ASP A 43 -13.17 8.05 17.43
CA ASP A 43 -12.89 6.67 17.81
C ASP A 43 -12.39 5.90 16.57
N LEU A 44 -11.16 5.40 16.62
CA LEU A 44 -10.51 4.66 15.54
C LEU A 44 -11.14 3.29 15.26
N SER A 45 -12.15 2.86 16.03
CA SER A 45 -12.98 1.69 15.71
C SER A 45 -13.68 1.79 14.35
N PHE A 46 -13.84 2.99 13.78
CA PHE A 46 -14.40 3.18 12.43
C PHE A 46 -13.63 2.42 11.34
N ILE A 47 -12.34 2.11 11.56
CA ILE A 47 -11.53 1.30 10.64
C ILE A 47 -12.18 -0.08 10.43
N GLU A 48 -12.96 -0.54 11.41
CA GLU A 48 -13.73 -1.79 11.36
C GLU A 48 -15.11 -1.67 10.66
N SER A 49 -15.46 -0.50 10.12
CA SER A 49 -16.71 -0.26 9.37
C SER A 49 -16.66 -0.77 7.92
N PRO A 50 -17.70 -1.46 7.40
CA PRO A 50 -17.67 -2.18 6.10
C PRO A 50 -17.14 -1.37 4.91
N GLU A 51 -17.32 -0.05 4.90
CA GLU A 51 -16.76 0.86 3.89
C GLU A 51 -15.23 0.81 3.76
N TYR A 52 -14.52 0.41 4.82
CA TYR A 52 -13.06 0.24 4.82
C TYR A 52 -12.61 -1.20 4.54
N HIS A 53 -13.55 -2.14 4.35
CA HIS A 53 -13.26 -3.55 4.03
C HIS A 53 -12.20 -3.76 2.91
N PRO A 54 -12.13 -2.91 1.86
CA PRO A 54 -11.12 -3.02 0.81
C PRO A 54 -9.68 -2.83 1.29
N TYR A 55 -9.45 -1.75 2.04
CA TYR A 55 -8.18 -1.43 2.72
C TYR A 55 -7.85 -2.44 3.82
N ARG A 56 -8.90 -3.15 4.25
CA ARG A 56 -8.88 -4.19 5.24
C ARG A 56 -8.39 -5.56 4.68
N SER A 57 -8.26 -5.76 3.38
CA SER A 57 -7.67 -7.04 2.94
C SER A 57 -6.18 -7.19 3.35
N LEU A 58 -5.46 -6.07 3.53
CA LEU A 58 -4.04 -6.03 3.90
C LEU A 58 -3.79 -6.21 5.42
N TYR A 59 -4.55 -5.56 6.32
CA TYR A 59 -4.40 -5.74 7.80
C TYR A 59 -4.67 -7.19 8.27
N ARG A 60 -5.72 -7.86 7.77
CA ARG A 60 -6.03 -9.26 8.13
C ARG A 60 -4.89 -10.20 7.74
N ARG A 61 -4.26 -9.93 6.60
CA ARG A 61 -3.11 -10.69 6.12
C ARG A 61 -1.91 -10.48 7.02
N SER A 62 -1.59 -9.23 7.40
CA SER A 62 -0.48 -8.96 8.32
C SER A 62 -0.64 -9.66 9.69
N ASN A 63 -1.83 -9.67 10.27
CA ASN A 63 -2.09 -10.38 11.51
C ASN A 63 -2.01 -11.90 11.39
N SER A 64 -2.65 -12.46 10.35
CA SER A 64 -2.56 -13.90 10.06
C SER A 64 -1.10 -14.33 9.92
N VAL A 65 -0.29 -13.54 9.21
CA VAL A 65 1.14 -13.75 9.06
C VAL A 65 1.85 -13.69 10.41
N LEU A 66 1.67 -12.64 11.21
CA LEU A 66 2.31 -12.49 12.52
C LEU A 66 2.00 -13.68 13.44
N THR A 67 0.72 -14.08 13.53
CA THR A 67 0.29 -15.25 14.30
C THR A 67 0.94 -16.54 13.80
N ARG A 68 0.97 -16.78 12.49
CA ARG A 68 1.58 -17.97 11.88
C ARG A 68 3.11 -18.01 12.01
N LEU A 69 3.75 -16.86 12.11
CA LEU A 69 5.19 -16.77 12.39
C LEU A 69 5.53 -17.02 13.86
N GLY A 70 4.52 -17.11 14.73
CA GLY A 70 4.68 -17.27 16.18
C GLY A 70 5.13 -15.98 16.86
N ILE A 71 4.89 -14.83 16.24
CA ILE A 71 5.31 -13.53 16.77
C ILE A 71 4.25 -13.09 17.78
N ASN A 72 4.69 -12.70 18.98
CA ASN A 72 3.81 -12.13 19.99
C ASN A 72 3.67 -10.62 19.74
N PHE A 73 2.44 -10.13 19.69
CA PHE A 73 2.15 -8.72 19.42
C PHE A 73 0.86 -8.26 20.09
N GLU A 74 0.73 -6.95 20.28
CA GLU A 74 -0.51 -6.32 20.74
C GLU A 74 -1.51 -6.22 19.59
N ASN A 75 -2.39 -7.21 19.50
CA ASN A 75 -3.29 -7.39 18.36
C ASN A 75 -4.11 -6.13 18.02
N GLU A 76 -4.75 -5.51 19.01
CA GLU A 76 -5.56 -4.30 18.82
C GLU A 76 -4.73 -3.11 18.34
N THR A 77 -3.57 -2.86 18.97
CA THR A 77 -2.66 -1.76 18.60
C THR A 77 -2.13 -1.93 17.18
N VAL A 78 -1.61 -3.12 16.86
CA VAL A 78 -1.08 -3.43 15.52
C VAL A 78 -2.16 -3.32 14.46
N ASN A 79 -3.38 -3.81 14.74
CA ASN A 79 -4.51 -3.68 13.81
C ASN A 79 -4.82 -2.23 13.47
N ARG A 80 -4.92 -1.37 14.48
CA ARG A 80 -5.20 0.04 14.26
C ARG A 80 -4.07 0.68 13.44
N LYS A 81 -2.81 0.45 13.81
CA LYS A 81 -1.63 1.01 13.13
C LYS A 81 -1.55 0.59 11.67
N VAL A 82 -1.64 -0.71 11.39
CA VAL A 82 -1.61 -1.24 10.01
C VAL A 82 -2.84 -0.79 9.24
N GLY A 83 -4.02 -0.82 9.84
CA GLY A 83 -5.28 -0.45 9.21
C GLY A 83 -5.30 1.02 8.76
N ILE A 84 -5.09 1.96 9.69
CA ILE A 84 -5.09 3.38 9.35
C ILE A 84 -3.92 3.76 8.46
N GLY A 85 -2.74 3.16 8.68
CA GLY A 85 -1.56 3.39 7.84
C GLY A 85 -1.81 2.97 6.40
N THR A 86 -2.45 1.82 6.18
CA THR A 86 -2.81 1.35 4.82
C THR A 86 -3.83 2.26 4.15
N ILE A 87 -4.85 2.73 4.88
CA ILE A 87 -5.84 3.68 4.36
C ILE A 87 -5.15 4.99 3.96
N TRP A 88 -4.27 5.51 4.81
CA TRP A 88 -3.54 6.75 4.54
C TRP A 88 -2.61 6.63 3.34
N ILE A 89 -1.81 5.55 3.24
CA ILE A 89 -0.96 5.29 2.06
C ILE A 89 -1.82 5.27 0.80
N LYS A 90 -2.92 4.52 0.78
CA LYS A 90 -3.76 4.41 -0.42
C LYS A 90 -4.47 5.73 -0.76
N ALA A 91 -4.81 6.54 0.25
CA ALA A 91 -5.37 7.86 0.02
C ALA A 91 -4.33 8.82 -0.60
N ILE A 92 -3.07 8.77 -0.18
CA ILE A 92 -1.96 9.54 -0.79
C ILE A 92 -1.69 9.06 -2.22
N ASP A 93 -1.60 7.75 -2.42
CA ASP A 93 -1.41 7.10 -3.73
C ASP A 93 -2.48 7.55 -4.74
N ASN A 94 -3.76 7.50 -4.35
CA ASN A 94 -4.85 7.99 -5.18
C ASN A 94 -4.75 9.49 -5.53
N LEU A 95 -4.22 10.32 -4.64
CA LEU A 95 -4.00 11.74 -4.94
C LEU A 95 -2.89 11.93 -5.97
N ILE A 96 -1.81 11.16 -5.84
CA ILE A 96 -0.69 11.15 -6.78
C ILE A 96 -1.16 10.68 -8.16
N ASP A 97 -1.90 9.57 -8.24
CA ASP A 97 -2.44 9.02 -9.50
C ASP A 97 -3.40 9.99 -10.21
N GLN A 98 -4.08 10.84 -9.45
CA GLN A 98 -4.97 11.88 -9.98
C GLN A 98 -4.24 13.19 -10.33
N GLY A 99 -2.91 13.25 -10.15
CA GLY A 99 -2.12 14.47 -10.30
C GLY A 99 -2.39 15.54 -9.25
N ASN A 100 -3.12 15.23 -8.18
CA ASN A 100 -3.42 16.14 -7.08
C ASN A 100 -2.28 16.17 -6.05
N PHE A 101 -1.11 16.60 -6.53
CA PHE A 101 0.08 16.71 -5.71
C PHE A 101 -0.02 17.77 -4.62
N GLU A 102 -0.80 18.82 -4.83
CA GLU A 102 -0.98 19.88 -3.84
C GLU A 102 -1.66 19.36 -2.57
N SER A 103 -2.76 18.60 -2.69
CA SER A 103 -3.39 17.96 -1.52
C SER A 103 -2.47 16.94 -0.86
N ALA A 104 -1.69 16.19 -1.65
CA ALA A 104 -0.73 15.22 -1.12
C ALA A 104 0.40 15.92 -0.33
N ASP A 105 0.98 16.99 -0.88
CA ASP A 105 2.02 17.80 -0.22
C ASP A 105 1.49 18.41 1.08
N LYS A 106 0.26 18.94 1.08
CA LYS A 106 -0.38 19.48 2.29
C LYS A 106 -0.59 18.40 3.35
N ALA A 107 -1.04 17.21 2.96
CA ALA A 107 -1.22 16.10 3.88
C ALA A 107 0.12 15.66 4.50
N VAL A 108 1.18 15.58 3.71
CA VAL A 108 2.52 15.21 4.18
C VAL A 108 3.11 16.29 5.10
N ALA A 109 2.99 17.57 4.74
CA ALA A 109 3.41 18.67 5.61
C ALA A 109 2.66 18.66 6.95
N ARG A 110 1.36 18.35 6.93
CA ARG A 110 0.54 18.17 8.13
C ARG A 110 0.98 16.96 8.97
N PHE A 111 1.43 15.89 8.31
CA PHE A 111 1.93 14.68 8.95
C PHE A 111 3.31 14.88 9.62
N GLN A 112 4.05 15.93 9.25
CA GLN A 112 5.33 16.25 9.89
C GLN A 112 5.17 16.91 11.27
N ASN A 113 3.98 17.43 11.60
CA ASN A 113 3.71 18.01 12.92
C ASN A 113 3.14 16.94 13.86
N PRO A 114 3.79 16.60 14.99
CA PRO A 114 3.31 15.60 15.95
C PRO A 114 1.99 15.95 16.62
N GLN A 115 1.63 17.23 16.71
CA GLN A 115 0.41 17.65 17.40
C GLN A 115 -0.82 17.30 16.58
N VAL A 116 -1.66 16.40 17.10
CA VAL A 116 -2.94 16.05 16.50
C VAL A 116 -3.85 17.26 16.47
N ASN A 117 -4.42 17.56 15.30
CA ASN A 117 -5.27 18.73 15.10
C ASN A 117 -6.45 18.38 14.20
N TYR A 118 -7.66 18.22 14.76
CA TYR A 118 -8.88 18.04 13.99
C TYR A 118 -9.56 19.38 13.72
N ASP A 119 -9.12 20.09 12.68
CA ASP A 119 -9.63 21.42 12.30
C ASP A 119 -10.65 21.34 11.14
N GLU A 120 -11.09 22.50 10.65
CA GLU A 120 -12.01 22.57 9.50
C GLU A 120 -11.48 21.90 8.22
N GLN A 121 -10.17 21.77 8.04
CA GLN A 121 -9.61 21.11 6.85
C GLN A 121 -9.86 19.60 6.93
N THR A 122 -9.79 19.02 8.14
CA THR A 122 -10.16 17.61 8.33
C THR A 122 -11.63 17.35 7.99
N ALA A 123 -12.49 18.36 8.12
CA ALA A 123 -13.90 18.29 7.71
C ALA A 123 -14.10 18.33 6.18
N LYS A 124 -13.17 18.98 5.47
CA LYS A 124 -13.27 19.28 4.02
C LYS A 124 -12.58 18.23 3.17
N GLU A 125 -11.43 17.73 3.61
CA GLU A 125 -10.58 16.80 2.86
C GLU A 125 -10.31 15.50 3.64
N PRO A 126 -10.79 14.34 3.14
CA PRO A 126 -10.55 13.02 3.72
C PRO A 126 -9.10 12.72 4.11
N ILE A 127 -8.14 13.16 3.28
CA ILE A 127 -6.73 12.86 3.51
C ILE A 127 -6.21 13.52 4.79
N HIS A 128 -6.68 14.72 5.12
CA HIS A 128 -6.29 15.40 6.35
C HIS A 128 -6.85 14.69 7.57
N PHE A 129 -8.10 14.20 7.50
CA PHE A 129 -8.67 13.36 8.55
C PHE A 129 -7.83 12.10 8.80
N PHE A 130 -7.47 11.36 7.74
CA PHE A 130 -6.63 10.16 7.89
C PHE A 130 -5.23 10.50 8.37
N THR A 131 -4.66 11.62 7.95
CA THR A 131 -3.37 12.09 8.45
C THR A 131 -3.40 12.24 9.97
N GLU A 132 -4.41 12.92 10.51
CA GLU A 132 -4.56 13.08 11.96
C GLU A 132 -4.85 11.76 12.68
N ALA A 133 -5.61 10.85 12.04
CA ALA A 133 -5.88 9.53 12.61
C ALA A 133 -4.62 8.66 12.70
N VAL A 134 -3.72 8.71 11.71
CA VAL A 134 -2.42 8.03 11.78
C VAL A 134 -1.57 8.63 12.89
N LYS A 135 -1.56 9.96 13.04
CA LYS A 135 -0.76 10.65 14.08
C LYS A 135 -1.09 10.19 15.48
N GLN A 136 -2.38 9.96 15.77
CA GLN A 136 -2.82 9.43 17.07
C GLN A 136 -2.22 8.07 17.44
N LEU A 137 -1.76 7.30 16.45
CA LEU A 137 -1.22 5.96 16.65
C LEU A 137 0.30 5.92 16.70
N VAL A 138 0.99 7.03 16.47
CA VAL A 138 2.45 7.07 16.52
C VAL A 138 2.90 7.55 17.89
N GLU A 139 3.74 6.76 18.56
CA GLU A 139 4.30 7.14 19.84
C GLU A 139 5.17 8.40 19.70
N LEU A 140 5.00 9.37 20.62
CA LEU A 140 5.66 10.68 20.53
C LEU A 140 7.19 10.59 20.50
N ASP A 141 7.78 9.66 21.25
CA ASP A 141 9.22 9.41 21.31
C ASP A 141 9.79 8.77 20.04
N ARG A 142 8.92 8.18 19.20
CA ARG A 142 9.28 7.59 17.90
C ARG A 142 8.76 8.36 16.70
N TYR A 143 8.06 9.46 16.92
CA TYR A 143 7.33 10.18 15.89
C TYR A 143 8.23 10.58 14.72
N ASP A 144 9.34 11.26 14.99
CA ASP A 144 10.29 11.71 13.97
C ASP A 144 10.83 10.54 13.14
N LEU A 145 11.15 9.41 13.78
CA LEU A 145 11.63 8.22 13.10
C LEU A 145 10.54 7.67 12.16
N VAL A 146 9.33 7.43 12.67
CA VAL A 146 8.23 6.85 11.87
C VAL A 146 7.89 7.76 10.70
N ILE A 147 7.66 9.05 10.96
CA ILE A 147 7.33 10.03 9.92
C ILE A 147 8.43 10.13 8.88
N SER A 148 9.71 10.15 9.26
CA SER A 148 10.80 10.23 8.29
C SER A 148 10.77 9.08 7.27
N LYS A 149 10.33 7.88 7.66
CA LYS A 149 10.18 6.74 6.75
C LYS A 149 9.03 6.95 5.76
N PHE A 150 7.87 7.37 6.25
CA PHE A 150 6.71 7.63 5.39
C PHE A 150 6.94 8.81 4.43
N VAL A 151 7.56 9.90 4.92
CA VAL A 151 7.95 11.04 4.09
C VAL A 151 8.94 10.61 3.02
N LYS A 152 9.90 9.74 3.34
CA LYS A 152 10.86 9.21 2.36
C LYS A 152 10.17 8.39 1.27
N VAL A 153 9.20 7.54 1.62
CA VAL A 153 8.36 6.80 0.65
C VAL A 153 7.63 7.80 -0.26
N TYR A 154 6.95 8.78 0.32
CA TYR A 154 6.21 9.79 -0.43
C TYR A 154 7.12 10.54 -1.42
N GLN A 155 8.25 11.06 -0.95
CA GLN A 155 9.20 11.78 -1.79
C GLN A 155 9.74 10.90 -2.91
N PHE A 156 10.00 9.62 -2.62
CA PHE A 156 10.48 8.67 -3.62
C PHE A 156 9.47 8.49 -4.75
N VAL A 157 8.20 8.21 -4.43
CA VAL A 157 7.11 8.01 -5.41
C VAL A 157 6.76 9.31 -6.13
N ARG A 158 6.71 10.42 -5.41
CA ARG A 158 6.43 11.75 -5.97
C ARG A 158 7.47 12.14 -7.03
N ASN A 159 8.75 11.94 -6.73
CA ASN A 159 9.85 12.31 -7.63
C ASN A 159 9.99 11.36 -8.82
N SER A 160 9.24 10.27 -8.86
CA SER A 160 9.26 9.27 -9.93
C SER A 160 7.97 9.18 -10.73
N HIS A 161 6.90 9.90 -10.35
CA HIS A 161 5.59 9.78 -10.99
C HIS A 161 5.59 10.03 -12.51
N GLU A 162 6.45 10.91 -13.00
CA GLU A 162 6.58 11.21 -14.44
C GLU A 162 7.72 10.45 -15.13
N LYS A 163 8.39 9.52 -14.43
CA LYS A 163 9.53 8.82 -15.00
C LYS A 163 9.08 7.73 -15.97
N SER A 164 9.55 7.84 -17.21
CA SER A 164 9.74 6.67 -18.07
C SER A 164 11.13 6.09 -17.82
N PHE A 165 11.22 4.76 -17.83
CA PHE A 165 12.46 4.02 -17.63
C PHE A 165 13.00 3.57 -18.98
N SER A 166 14.32 3.63 -19.13
CA SER A 166 14.97 3.25 -20.39
C SER A 166 14.95 1.74 -20.67
N SER A 167 14.55 0.91 -19.69
CA SER A 167 14.53 -0.55 -19.77
C SER A 167 13.71 -1.16 -18.63
N LEU A 168 13.24 -2.40 -18.80
CA LEU A 168 12.57 -3.17 -17.75
C LEU A 168 13.52 -3.36 -16.55
N SER A 169 14.81 -3.60 -16.78
CA SER A 169 15.77 -3.72 -15.67
C SER A 169 15.89 -2.45 -14.82
N ASN A 170 15.81 -1.25 -15.43
CA ASN A 170 15.85 0.00 -14.67
C ASN A 170 14.54 0.24 -13.91
N PHE A 171 13.40 -0.12 -14.51
CA PHE A 171 12.11 -0.12 -13.82
C PHE A 171 12.11 -1.05 -12.61
N LEU A 172 12.60 -2.29 -12.76
CA LEU A 172 12.67 -3.26 -11.65
C LEU A 172 13.56 -2.76 -10.50
N LYS A 173 14.72 -2.15 -10.78
CA LYS A 173 15.56 -1.55 -9.73
C LYS A 173 14.85 -0.45 -8.96
N TYR A 174 14.10 0.40 -9.67
CA TYR A 174 13.28 1.42 -9.04
C TYR A 174 12.21 0.81 -8.13
N ARG A 175 11.48 -0.20 -8.62
CA ARG A 175 10.46 -0.91 -7.84
C ARG A 175 11.04 -1.63 -6.64
N GLU A 176 12.27 -2.15 -6.76
CA GLU A 176 12.98 -2.78 -5.64
C GLU A 176 13.32 -1.77 -4.53
N GLU A 177 13.74 -0.57 -4.90
CA GLU A 177 13.97 0.52 -3.94
C GLU A 177 12.66 0.94 -3.26
N GLU A 178 11.58 1.07 -4.04
CA GLU A 178 10.23 1.33 -3.51
C GLU A 178 9.81 0.28 -2.47
N VAL A 179 9.96 -1.01 -2.81
CA VAL A 179 9.65 -2.14 -1.92
C VAL A 179 10.42 -2.04 -0.61
N MET A 180 11.73 -1.74 -0.67
CA MET A 180 12.54 -1.57 0.54
C MET A 180 12.04 -0.43 1.40
N LEU A 181 11.71 0.73 0.80
CA LEU A 181 11.21 1.89 1.52
C LEU A 181 9.83 1.64 2.17
N VAL A 182 8.89 1.07 1.42
CA VAL A 182 7.53 0.76 1.91
C VAL A 182 7.59 -0.28 3.02
N THR A 183 8.41 -1.32 2.85
CA THR A 183 8.61 -2.35 3.89
C THR A 183 9.20 -1.74 5.15
N ASP A 184 10.21 -0.89 5.02
CA ASP A 184 10.85 -0.25 6.17
C ASP A 184 9.89 0.71 6.89
N ALA A 185 9.10 1.51 6.15
CA ALA A 185 8.09 2.40 6.74
C ALA A 185 7.00 1.61 7.48
N GLY A 186 6.42 0.60 6.82
CA GLY A 186 5.37 -0.23 7.40
C GLY A 186 5.84 -1.00 8.64
N TYR A 187 7.05 -1.57 8.59
CA TYR A 187 7.64 -2.25 9.73
C TYR A 187 7.94 -1.29 10.89
N THR A 188 8.61 -0.16 10.60
CA THR A 188 8.99 0.84 11.63
C THR A 188 7.77 1.32 12.42
N GLY A 189 6.63 1.50 11.74
CA GLY A 189 5.38 1.94 12.36
C GLY A 189 4.83 0.98 13.42
N ILE A 190 5.13 -0.32 13.34
CA ILE A 190 4.59 -1.33 14.27
C ILE A 190 5.66 -2.07 15.08
N GLU A 191 6.94 -1.85 14.79
CA GLU A 191 8.08 -2.60 15.35
C GLU A 191 8.05 -2.71 16.88
N THR A 192 7.74 -1.62 17.58
CA THR A 192 7.66 -1.60 19.05
C THR A 192 6.58 -2.49 19.63
N ASN A 193 5.57 -2.84 18.83
CA ASN A 193 4.48 -3.71 19.25
C ASN A 193 4.74 -5.19 18.89
N LEU A 194 5.91 -5.52 18.32
CA LEU A 194 6.29 -6.88 17.92
C LEU A 194 7.43 -7.40 18.81
N LYS A 195 7.20 -8.50 19.53
CA LYS A 195 8.31 -9.24 20.19
C LYS A 195 9.02 -10.09 19.14
N ASP A 196 10.31 -9.87 18.93
CA ASP A 196 11.14 -10.56 17.93
C ASP A 196 10.65 -10.35 16.47
N GLY A 197 10.28 -9.11 16.14
CA GLY A 197 9.69 -8.74 14.84
C GLY A 197 10.62 -8.88 13.61
N GLN A 198 11.91 -9.18 13.77
CA GLN A 198 12.86 -9.26 12.66
C GLN A 198 12.44 -10.33 11.62
N LYS A 199 11.92 -11.46 12.09
CA LYS A 199 11.41 -12.52 11.21
C LYS A 199 10.21 -12.05 10.37
N PHE A 200 9.38 -11.17 10.91
CA PHE A 200 8.29 -10.53 10.17
C PHE A 200 8.82 -9.53 9.15
N LYS A 201 9.84 -8.73 9.49
CA LYS A 201 10.47 -7.81 8.54
C LYS A 201 11.03 -8.54 7.32
N GLU A 202 11.74 -9.65 7.54
CA GLU A 202 12.29 -10.49 6.47
C GLU A 202 11.19 -11.11 5.60
N PHE A 203 10.13 -11.64 6.22
CA PHE A 203 8.99 -12.15 5.48
C PHE A 203 8.31 -11.04 4.65
N LEU A 204 8.05 -9.89 5.26
CA LEU A 204 7.36 -8.76 4.62
C LEU A 204 8.15 -8.29 3.40
N LEU A 205 9.46 -8.16 3.53
CA LEU A 205 10.35 -7.80 2.43
C LEU A 205 10.27 -8.81 1.29
N ALA A 206 10.37 -10.11 1.59
CA ALA A 206 10.30 -11.17 0.59
C ALA A 206 8.93 -11.23 -0.12
N ALA A 207 7.84 -11.05 0.63
CA ALA A 207 6.49 -11.03 0.10
C ALA A 207 6.26 -9.81 -0.81
N ASN A 208 6.77 -8.64 -0.43
CA ASN A 208 6.65 -7.42 -1.24
C ASN A 208 7.48 -7.51 -2.53
N PHE A 209 8.69 -8.08 -2.49
CA PHE A 209 9.46 -8.35 -3.69
C PHE A 209 8.74 -9.33 -4.61
N PHE A 210 8.24 -10.45 -4.06
CA PHE A 210 7.47 -11.41 -4.84
C PHE A 210 6.29 -10.73 -5.55
N GLY A 211 5.47 -10.00 -4.79
CA GLY A 211 4.28 -9.31 -5.33
C GLY A 211 4.67 -8.37 -6.45
N THR A 212 5.69 -7.55 -6.24
CA THR A 212 6.20 -6.61 -7.24
C THR A 212 6.65 -7.28 -8.54
N TYR A 213 7.43 -8.37 -8.46
CA TYR A 213 7.88 -9.08 -9.66
C TYR A 213 6.73 -9.81 -10.36
N PHE A 214 5.82 -10.36 -9.57
CA PHE A 214 4.65 -11.06 -10.09
C PHE A 214 3.72 -10.09 -10.83
N ASP A 215 3.42 -8.94 -10.22
CA ASP A 215 2.60 -7.89 -10.84
C ASP A 215 3.26 -7.37 -12.12
N THR A 216 4.57 -7.06 -12.08
CA THR A 216 5.32 -6.63 -13.28
C THR A 216 5.27 -7.68 -14.38
N LEU A 217 5.32 -8.98 -14.03
CA LEU A 217 5.26 -10.06 -15.02
C LEU A 217 3.89 -10.17 -15.69
N LEU A 218 2.81 -9.93 -14.95
CA LEU A 218 1.45 -9.91 -15.48
C LEU A 218 1.19 -8.67 -16.33
N ASP A 219 1.74 -7.53 -15.92
CA ASP A 219 1.44 -6.22 -16.48
C ASP A 219 2.44 -5.76 -17.56
N VAL A 220 3.41 -6.60 -17.97
CA VAL A 220 4.43 -6.24 -18.99
C VAL A 220 3.84 -5.51 -20.20
N LYS A 221 2.77 -6.06 -20.80
CA LYS A 221 2.16 -5.49 -21.99
C LYS A 221 1.51 -4.13 -21.72
N GLU A 222 0.94 -3.97 -20.54
CA GLU A 222 0.24 -2.75 -20.14
C GLU A 222 1.23 -1.66 -19.75
N ASP A 223 2.26 -1.99 -18.98
CA ASP A 223 3.34 -1.06 -18.63
C ASP A 223 4.06 -0.50 -19.86
N VAL A 224 4.30 -1.36 -20.87
CA VAL A 224 4.85 -0.93 -22.16
C VAL A 224 3.88 -0.01 -22.90
N ALA A 225 2.59 -0.34 -22.93
CA ALA A 225 1.56 0.51 -23.54
C ALA A 225 1.42 1.88 -22.84
N ASN A 226 1.67 1.92 -21.52
CA ASN A 226 1.68 3.13 -20.70
C ASN A 226 3.03 3.88 -20.75
N ASN A 227 3.98 3.44 -21.58
CA ASN A 227 5.32 4.03 -21.74
C ASN A 227 6.16 4.06 -20.45
N LEU A 228 5.91 3.13 -19.52
CA LEU A 228 6.74 3.01 -18.31
C LEU A 228 8.14 2.50 -18.67
N TYR A 229 8.26 1.60 -19.63
CA TYR A 229 9.53 1.14 -20.21
C TYR A 229 9.29 0.59 -21.64
N PRO A 230 10.32 0.54 -22.50
CA PRO A 230 10.20 -0.05 -23.84
C PRO A 230 9.97 -1.57 -23.78
N GLU A 231 9.47 -2.17 -24.88
CA GLU A 231 9.25 -3.61 -24.99
C GLU A 231 10.50 -4.40 -24.54
N PRO A 232 10.39 -5.24 -23.49
CA PRO A 232 11.54 -5.92 -22.92
C PRO A 232 12.06 -7.02 -23.84
N ASN A 233 13.37 -7.17 -23.90
CA ASN A 233 13.96 -8.28 -24.63
C ASN A 233 13.87 -9.60 -23.83
N LYS A 234 14.17 -10.73 -24.50
CA LYS A 234 14.11 -12.07 -23.88
C LYS A 234 14.99 -12.21 -22.62
N SER A 235 16.11 -11.48 -22.54
CA SER A 235 17.00 -11.52 -21.38
C SER A 235 16.39 -10.82 -20.18
N GLU A 236 15.71 -9.69 -20.39
CA GLU A 236 15.05 -8.94 -19.31
C GLU A 236 13.86 -9.71 -18.73
N ILE A 237 13.06 -10.37 -19.56
CA ILE A 237 11.99 -11.26 -19.11
C ILE A 237 12.56 -12.43 -18.29
N LYS A 238 13.66 -13.03 -18.72
CA LYS A 238 14.34 -14.09 -17.94
C LYS A 238 14.86 -13.56 -16.60
N ASP A 239 15.41 -12.35 -16.56
CA ASP A 239 15.86 -11.72 -15.30
C ASP A 239 14.67 -11.54 -14.33
N LEU A 240 13.53 -11.03 -14.82
CA LEU A 240 12.30 -10.91 -14.03
C LEU A 240 11.84 -12.27 -13.47
N GLN A 241 11.78 -13.31 -14.30
CA GLN A 241 11.42 -14.67 -13.86
C GLN A 241 12.39 -15.23 -12.82
N LEU A 242 13.70 -14.97 -12.97
CA LEU A 242 14.71 -15.40 -12.00
C LEU A 242 14.57 -14.65 -10.67
N ARG A 243 14.26 -13.35 -10.68
CA ARG A 243 13.98 -12.57 -9.47
C ARG A 243 12.74 -13.09 -8.75
N LEU A 244 11.66 -13.34 -9.49
CA LEU A 244 10.42 -13.94 -8.98
C LEU A 244 10.68 -15.32 -8.33
N LEU A 245 11.46 -16.17 -8.99
CA LEU A 245 11.85 -17.48 -8.45
C LEU A 245 12.65 -17.33 -7.16
N LYS A 246 13.64 -16.42 -7.13
CA LYS A 246 14.43 -16.15 -5.92
C LYS A 246 13.56 -15.68 -4.76
N SER A 247 12.64 -14.73 -4.97
CA SER A 247 11.72 -14.30 -3.91
C SER A 247 10.79 -15.43 -3.45
N THR A 248 10.36 -16.30 -4.36
CA THR A 248 9.56 -17.49 -4.02
C THR A 248 10.33 -18.43 -3.10
N LEU A 249 11.61 -18.70 -3.41
CA LEU A 249 12.46 -19.54 -2.58
C LEU A 249 12.70 -18.96 -1.18
N VAL A 250 12.75 -17.63 -1.04
CA VAL A 250 12.81 -16.98 0.28
C VAL A 250 11.49 -17.17 1.03
N LEU A 251 10.34 -17.04 0.36
CA LEU A 251 9.03 -17.29 0.98
C LEU A 251 8.87 -18.73 1.48
N LEU A 252 9.51 -19.72 0.84
CA LEU A 252 9.51 -21.11 1.30
C LEU A 252 10.18 -21.30 2.67
N LYS A 253 11.01 -20.35 3.12
CA LYS A 253 11.54 -20.35 4.50
C LYS A 253 10.46 -20.09 5.57
N PHE A 254 9.26 -19.69 5.14
CA PHE A 254 8.11 -19.39 6.01
C PHE A 254 6.93 -20.33 5.71
N PRO A 255 7.08 -21.65 5.93
CA PRO A 255 6.11 -22.66 5.49
C PRO A 255 4.74 -22.53 6.18
N SER A 256 4.67 -21.92 7.36
CA SER A 256 3.39 -21.69 8.07
C SER A 256 2.51 -20.62 7.39
N VAL A 257 3.10 -19.77 6.56
CA VAL A 257 2.45 -18.63 5.88
C VAL A 257 2.24 -18.89 4.39
N TYR A 258 3.17 -19.60 3.77
CA TYR A 258 3.22 -19.85 2.34
C TYR A 258 1.91 -20.39 1.70
N PRO A 259 1.16 -21.34 2.31
CA PRO A 259 -0.06 -21.88 1.70
C PRO A 259 -1.18 -20.84 1.47
N GLU A 260 -1.36 -19.91 2.41
CA GLU A 260 -2.38 -18.84 2.30
C GLU A 260 -2.00 -17.83 1.21
N TYR A 261 -0.69 -17.58 1.09
CA TYR A 261 -0.13 -16.72 0.06
C TYR A 261 -0.32 -17.34 -1.33
N LEU A 262 -0.01 -18.64 -1.49
CA LEU A 262 -0.28 -19.38 -2.73
C LEU A 262 -1.75 -19.44 -3.10
N GLN A 263 -2.64 -19.67 -2.13
CA GLN A 263 -4.08 -19.70 -2.39
C GLN A 263 -4.62 -18.34 -2.83
N SER A 264 -4.04 -17.25 -2.35
CA SER A 264 -4.37 -15.89 -2.79
C SER A 264 -3.88 -15.64 -4.22
N LEU A 265 -2.66 -16.06 -4.54
CA LEU A 265 -2.10 -15.97 -5.89
C LEU A 265 -2.88 -16.81 -6.90
N TYR A 266 -3.21 -18.06 -6.54
CA TYR A 266 -4.02 -18.94 -7.39
C TYR A 266 -5.40 -18.33 -7.69
N ARG A 267 -6.07 -17.75 -6.67
CA ARG A 267 -7.34 -17.04 -6.87
C ARG A 267 -7.19 -15.88 -7.85
N ASN A 268 -6.14 -15.07 -7.71
CA ASN A 268 -5.90 -13.96 -8.62
C ASN A 268 -5.62 -14.44 -10.06
N LEU A 269 -4.83 -15.51 -10.24
CA LEU A 269 -4.57 -16.11 -11.54
C LEU A 269 -5.83 -16.68 -12.20
N MET A 270 -6.72 -17.31 -11.43
CA MET A 270 -8.00 -17.84 -11.95
C MET A 270 -9.01 -16.76 -12.35
N HIS A 271 -8.78 -15.50 -11.98
CA HIS A 271 -9.55 -14.36 -12.46
C HIS A 271 -8.94 -13.72 -13.73
N ILE A 272 -7.75 -14.15 -14.12
CA ILE A 272 -7.00 -13.66 -15.29
C ILE A 272 -7.21 -14.58 -16.51
N VAL A 273 -7.48 -15.87 -16.30
CA VAL A 273 -7.80 -16.88 -17.34
C VAL A 273 -9.29 -16.93 -17.61
#